data_AF-A0A5C5Y048-F1
#
_entry.id   AF-A0A5C5Y048-F1
#
_cell.length_a   1.000
_cell.length_b   1.000
_cell.length_c   1.000
_cell.angle_alpha   90.00
_cell.angle_beta   90.00
_cell.angle_gamma   90.00
#
_symmetry.space_group_name_H-M   'P 1'
#
loop_
_entity.id
_entity.type
_entity.pdbx_description
1 polymer ?
#
loop_
_entity_poly.entity_id
_entity_poly.type
_entity_poly.pdbx_seq_one_letter_code
_entity_poly.pdbx_strand_id
1 'polypeptide(L)'
;MQRVPIRFGWLTKFDVQADAWSNETFACGSIRSTVILDPPETTVPGTHWPHVLTLSPSDFYTSPLRPVPPKERLAGPKIVDAAGAIPSPPTAPKKPPMNSERRHELQENELANSLARFSKQIEPYSKWLLAGVIAVIALVFGLSFYSTTRTETRSDATLQLLQAGGSGDPEVFARVAEKYPDTAAAHWARLYTADQLMADGMAQLFEDREEALNLLGDAAESYGQALKAPAENTITSRTLRSRAHYGLARIAEAQGNVDEAIAEYKSVMEADESEAMTELAADRIEALESPATQDFLTWFGEQDFAPAEPSLPPALPDASELPESPDMELPDLGLGLETEEPTTDPADEPTEEMTDAEPAEQTDTSAEDTAGDAAEAEATEPEAADSDATEPDAPEADVDAEADAQESETP
;
A
#
# COMPACT_ATOMS: atom_id res chain seq x y z
N MET A 1 -13.72 33.54 46.68
CA MET A 1 -14.44 33.62 45.38
C MET A 1 -14.08 32.38 44.59
N GLN A 2 -14.94 31.36 44.63
CA GLN A 2 -14.77 30.11 43.88
C GLN A 2 -15.28 30.32 42.45
N ARG A 3 -14.47 29.95 41.45
CA ARG A 3 -14.91 29.85 40.05
C ARG A 3 -14.88 28.38 39.65
N VAL A 4 -16.06 27.88 39.32
CA VAL A 4 -16.36 26.58 38.73
C VAL A 4 -16.20 26.70 37.21
N PRO A 5 -15.54 25.77 36.51
CA PRO A 5 -15.71 25.64 35.08
C PRO A 5 -16.81 24.61 34.73
N ILE A 6 -17.63 25.04 33.78
CA ILE A 6 -18.87 24.47 33.27
C ILE A 6 -18.54 23.30 32.31
N ARG A 7 -19.18 22.15 32.54
CA ARG A 7 -19.19 21.01 31.60
C ARG A 7 -20.15 21.31 30.45
N PHE A 8 -19.66 21.28 29.21
CA PHE A 8 -20.51 21.15 28.01
C PHE A 8 -20.45 19.70 27.53
N GLY A 9 -21.54 18.98 27.74
CA GLY A 9 -21.80 17.70 27.08
C GLY A 9 -22.60 17.95 25.81
N TRP A 10 -22.09 17.45 24.68
CA TRP A 10 -22.88 17.27 23.47
C TRP A 10 -22.96 15.79 23.15
N LEU A 11 -24.19 15.31 23.13
CA LEU A 11 -24.61 13.94 22.91
C LEU A 11 -25.31 13.93 21.54
N THR A 12 -24.67 13.38 20.51
CA THR A 12 -25.35 13.08 19.25
C THR A 12 -24.94 11.68 18.80
N LYS A 13 -25.82 10.73 19.10
CA LYS A 13 -25.87 9.42 18.44
C LYS A 13 -26.28 9.62 16.99
N PHE A 14 -25.46 9.17 16.05
CA PHE A 14 -25.89 8.79 14.72
C PHE A 14 -25.56 7.32 14.54
N ASP A 15 -26.58 6.48 14.71
CA ASP A 15 -26.59 5.10 14.21
C ASP A 15 -26.80 5.19 12.70
N VAL A 16 -25.79 4.82 11.91
CA VAL A 16 -25.95 4.46 10.50
C VAL A 16 -25.52 3.01 10.38
N GLN A 17 -26.53 2.18 10.19
CA GLN A 17 -26.44 0.73 10.04
C GLN A 17 -26.74 0.43 8.58
N ALA A 18 -25.72 0.01 7.83
CA ALA A 18 -25.78 -0.65 6.51
C ALA A 18 -24.33 -0.95 6.05
N ASP A 19 -23.99 -1.98 5.30
CA ASP A 19 -24.47 -3.35 5.17
C ASP A 19 -23.32 -4.11 4.49
N ALA A 20 -23.29 -5.43 4.62
CA ALA A 20 -22.17 -6.30 4.25
C ALA A 20 -21.75 -6.25 2.77
N TRP A 21 -20.45 -6.13 2.48
CA TRP A 21 -19.87 -6.50 1.18
C TRP A 21 -18.59 -7.35 1.31
N SER A 22 -18.78 -8.62 0.97
CA SER A 22 -17.90 -9.62 0.35
C SER A 22 -16.38 -9.62 0.57
N ASN A 23 -15.93 -10.73 1.19
CA ASN A 23 -14.58 -11.28 1.13
C ASN A 23 -14.16 -11.59 -0.32
N GLU A 24 -13.04 -11.05 -0.77
CA GLU A 24 -12.20 -11.69 -1.79
C GLU A 24 -10.84 -12.04 -1.18
N THR A 25 -10.61 -13.34 -1.07
CA THR A 25 -9.37 -13.96 -0.64
C THR A 25 -8.30 -13.81 -1.73
N PHE A 26 -7.27 -13.02 -1.46
CA PHE A 26 -6.02 -13.07 -2.22
C PHE A 26 -5.17 -14.24 -1.72
N ALA A 27 -4.83 -15.15 -2.63
CA ALA A 27 -3.86 -16.22 -2.40
C ALA A 27 -2.44 -15.64 -2.51
N CYS A 28 -1.74 -15.53 -1.38
CA CYS A 28 -0.33 -15.14 -1.34
C CYS A 28 0.57 -16.38 -1.36
N GLY A 29 1.61 -16.34 -2.19
CA GLY A 29 2.58 -17.41 -2.41
C GLY A 29 3.37 -17.76 -1.15
N SER A 30 3.52 -19.06 -0.91
CA SER A 30 4.31 -19.60 0.20
C SER A 30 5.81 -19.48 -0.10
N ILE A 31 6.49 -18.58 0.60
CA ILE A 31 7.94 -18.58 0.76
C ILE A 31 8.26 -19.50 1.94
N ARG A 32 9.07 -20.54 1.71
CA ARG A 32 9.57 -21.44 2.76
C ARG A 32 10.79 -20.80 3.42
N SER A 33 10.66 -20.37 4.67
CA SER A 33 11.80 -20.07 5.54
C SER A 33 12.31 -21.37 6.19
N THR A 34 13.57 -21.68 5.95
CA THR A 34 14.31 -22.74 6.65
C THR A 34 14.67 -22.21 8.05
N VAL A 35 14.05 -22.76 9.09
CA VAL A 35 14.42 -22.49 10.48
C VAL A 35 15.59 -23.41 10.84
N ILE A 36 16.77 -22.83 11.06
CA ILE A 36 17.92 -23.50 11.67
C ILE A 36 17.77 -23.30 13.18
N LEU A 37 17.51 -24.39 13.90
CA LEU A 37 17.50 -24.40 15.37
C LEU A 37 18.90 -24.74 15.87
N ASP A 38 19.51 -23.82 16.62
CA ASP A 38 20.75 -24.07 17.36
C ASP A 38 20.49 -25.00 18.56
N PRO A 39 21.31 -26.04 18.78
CA PRO A 39 21.26 -26.84 19.99
C PRO A 39 22.05 -26.17 21.15
N PRO A 40 21.64 -26.40 22.41
CA PRO A 40 22.26 -25.76 23.57
C PRO A 40 23.67 -26.29 23.87
N GLU A 41 24.57 -25.36 24.19
CA GLU A 41 25.94 -25.60 24.62
C GLU A 41 26.00 -26.46 25.89
N THR A 42 26.66 -27.62 25.79
CA THR A 42 27.30 -28.25 26.95
C THR A 42 28.71 -28.69 26.59
N THR A 43 29.63 -28.33 27.46
CA THR A 43 31.09 -28.33 27.32
C THR A 43 31.69 -29.72 27.57
N VAL A 44 32.47 -30.30 26.64
CA VAL A 44 33.65 -31.20 26.90
C VAL A 44 34.53 -31.25 25.62
N PRO A 45 35.88 -31.21 25.72
CA PRO A 45 36.77 -31.20 24.56
C PRO A 45 37.13 -32.62 24.10
N GLY A 46 37.17 -32.84 22.79
CA GLY A 46 37.64 -34.11 22.22
C GLY A 46 37.48 -34.17 20.71
N THR A 47 38.58 -33.98 20.01
CA THR A 47 38.84 -34.31 18.60
C THR A 47 38.01 -35.49 18.08
N HIS A 48 37.13 -35.25 17.11
CA HIS A 48 36.83 -36.13 15.98
C HIS A 48 36.04 -35.34 14.92
N TRP A 49 36.59 -35.27 13.71
CA TRP A 49 35.92 -34.73 12.52
C TRP A 49 34.70 -35.62 12.18
N PRO A 50 33.49 -35.08 11.93
CA PRO A 50 32.41 -35.89 11.42
C PRO A 50 32.52 -36.05 9.90
N HIS A 51 32.27 -37.28 9.45
CA HIS A 51 32.16 -37.67 8.05
C HIS A 51 31.12 -36.81 7.31
N VAL A 52 31.53 -36.22 6.19
CA VAL A 52 30.65 -35.61 5.20
C VAL A 52 29.84 -36.72 4.52
N LEU A 53 28.56 -36.83 4.88
CA LEU A 53 27.58 -37.63 4.13
C LEU A 53 27.11 -36.82 2.92
N THR A 54 27.65 -37.14 1.75
CA THR A 54 27.13 -36.66 0.47
C THR A 54 25.80 -37.36 0.18
N LEU A 55 24.69 -36.63 0.27
CA LEU A 55 23.37 -37.10 -0.16
C LEU A 55 23.18 -36.83 -1.66
N SER A 56 22.88 -37.88 -2.41
CA SER A 56 22.61 -37.86 -3.85
C SER A 56 21.26 -37.19 -4.17
N PRO A 57 21.13 -36.39 -5.25
CA PRO A 57 19.90 -35.62 -5.55
C PRO A 57 18.70 -36.43 -6.07
N SER A 58 18.75 -37.77 -6.09
CA SER A 58 17.81 -38.61 -6.85
C SER A 58 16.70 -39.29 -6.04
N ASP A 59 16.65 -39.16 -4.71
CA ASP A 59 15.75 -39.97 -3.87
C ASP A 59 14.45 -39.27 -3.40
N PHE A 60 14.14 -38.07 -3.90
CA PHE A 60 12.96 -37.30 -3.48
C PHE A 60 11.94 -37.07 -4.60
N TYR A 61 11.44 -38.12 -5.24
CA TYR A 61 10.18 -38.05 -5.99
C TYR A 61 9.45 -39.39 -5.98
N THR A 62 8.51 -39.55 -5.05
CA THR A 62 7.16 -40.12 -5.22
C THR A 62 6.55 -40.46 -3.86
N SER A 63 5.96 -39.46 -3.20
CA SER A 63 4.91 -39.72 -2.21
C SER A 63 3.55 -39.68 -2.93
N PRO A 64 2.74 -40.75 -2.87
CA PRO A 64 1.41 -40.74 -3.45
C PRO A 64 0.52 -39.77 -2.68
N LEU A 65 -0.17 -38.91 -3.43
CA LEU A 65 -1.21 -38.02 -2.93
C LEU A 65 -2.20 -38.81 -2.08
N ARG A 66 -2.26 -38.52 -0.78
CA ARG A 66 -3.35 -38.99 0.08
C ARG A 66 -4.64 -38.30 -0.36
N PRO A 67 -5.73 -39.03 -0.61
CA PRO A 67 -7.02 -38.42 -0.93
C PRO A 67 -7.51 -37.58 0.26
N VAL A 68 -7.86 -36.33 -0.03
CA VAL A 68 -8.53 -35.42 0.91
C VAL A 68 -9.89 -36.04 1.28
N PRO A 69 -10.21 -36.26 2.56
CA PRO A 69 -11.52 -36.75 2.95
C PRO A 69 -12.60 -35.71 2.58
N PRO A 70 -13.76 -36.13 2.05
CA PRO A 70 -14.84 -35.21 1.73
C PRO A 70 -15.34 -34.52 2.99
N LYS A 71 -15.47 -33.19 2.92
CA LYS A 71 -16.04 -32.33 3.96
C LYS A 71 -17.36 -32.94 4.49
N GLU A 72 -17.39 -33.23 5.78
CA GLU A 72 -18.60 -33.56 6.51
C GLU A 72 -19.61 -32.43 6.34
N ARG A 73 -20.64 -32.71 5.52
CA ARG A 73 -21.87 -31.92 5.50
C ARG A 73 -22.49 -32.05 6.88
N LEU A 74 -22.56 -30.93 7.60
CA LEU A 74 -23.41 -30.74 8.78
C LEU A 74 -24.80 -31.32 8.48
N ALA A 75 -25.14 -32.36 9.25
CA ALA A 75 -26.42 -33.02 9.21
C ALA A 75 -27.50 -32.02 9.66
N GLY A 76 -28.38 -31.64 8.73
CA GLY A 76 -29.65 -31.00 9.07
C GLY A 76 -30.51 -31.92 9.94
N PRO A 77 -31.44 -31.36 10.73
CA PRO A 77 -32.31 -32.14 11.60
C PRO A 77 -33.17 -33.10 10.77
N LYS A 78 -33.12 -34.39 11.15
CA LYS A 78 -33.98 -35.45 10.62
C LYS A 78 -35.44 -35.12 10.93
N ILE A 79 -36.17 -34.66 9.92
CA ILE A 79 -37.64 -34.69 9.94
C ILE A 79 -38.04 -36.13 9.64
N VAL A 80 -38.50 -36.80 10.67
CA VAL A 80 -38.94 -38.20 10.65
C VAL A 80 -40.26 -38.28 9.89
N ASP A 81 -40.31 -39.18 8.91
CA ASP A 81 -41.52 -39.60 8.22
C ASP A 81 -42.53 -40.19 9.21
N ALA A 82 -43.57 -39.41 9.52
CA ALA A 82 -44.80 -39.90 10.11
C ALA A 82 -45.87 -39.92 9.02
N ALA A 83 -45.88 -41.00 8.24
CA ALA A 83 -46.99 -41.37 7.36
C ALA A 83 -48.20 -41.79 8.20
N GLY A 84 -48.92 -40.80 8.72
CA GLY A 84 -50.25 -40.95 9.31
C GLY A 84 -51.32 -40.63 8.27
N ALA A 85 -52.13 -41.63 7.93
CA ALA A 85 -53.26 -41.52 7.01
C ALA A 85 -54.21 -40.37 7.41
N ILE A 86 -54.30 -39.35 6.56
CA ILE A 86 -55.31 -38.29 6.68
C ILE A 86 -56.60 -38.82 6.02
N PRO A 87 -57.73 -38.93 6.74
CA PRO A 87 -59.00 -39.34 6.15
C PRO A 87 -59.52 -38.27 5.17
N SER A 88 -59.97 -38.71 4.00
CA SER A 88 -60.57 -37.87 2.96
C SER A 88 -61.70 -36.98 3.53
N PRO A 89 -61.75 -35.69 3.19
CA PRO A 89 -62.82 -34.81 3.63
C PRO A 89 -64.16 -35.19 2.98
N PRO A 90 -65.29 -35.11 3.70
CA PRO A 90 -66.60 -35.36 3.14
C PRO A 90 -66.94 -34.27 2.10
N THR A 91 -67.35 -34.73 0.92
CA THR A 91 -67.89 -33.92 -0.18
C THR A 91 -69.00 -32.99 0.32
N ALA A 92 -68.70 -31.70 0.38
CA ALA A 92 -69.67 -30.65 0.70
C ALA A 92 -70.69 -30.49 -0.44
N PRO A 93 -71.97 -30.21 -0.13
CA PRO A 93 -73.02 -30.07 -1.12
C PRO A 93 -72.80 -28.83 -2.00
N LYS A 94 -72.94 -29.02 -3.32
CA LYS A 94 -72.96 -27.97 -4.35
C LYS A 94 -73.86 -26.81 -3.92
N LYS A 95 -73.26 -25.70 -3.51
CA LYS A 95 -73.94 -24.42 -3.33
C LYS A 95 -74.19 -23.82 -4.72
N PRO A 96 -75.40 -23.33 -5.03
CA PRO A 96 -75.70 -22.76 -6.35
C PRO A 96 -74.74 -21.59 -6.65
N PRO A 97 -74.33 -21.41 -7.92
CA PRO A 97 -73.36 -20.39 -8.29
C PRO A 97 -73.89 -19.02 -7.89
N MET A 98 -73.20 -18.34 -6.98
CA MET A 98 -73.41 -16.91 -6.79
C MET A 98 -72.75 -16.21 -7.98
N ASN A 99 -73.56 -15.53 -8.78
CA ASN A 99 -73.19 -14.73 -9.94
C ASN A 99 -71.87 -13.97 -9.72
N SER A 100 -70.85 -14.33 -10.49
CA SER A 100 -69.50 -13.76 -10.48
C SER A 100 -69.48 -12.28 -10.85
N GLU A 101 -70.50 -11.79 -11.55
CA GLU A 101 -70.59 -10.40 -12.02
C GLU A 101 -70.72 -9.39 -10.87
N ARG A 102 -71.32 -9.74 -9.72
CA ARG A 102 -71.45 -8.81 -8.58
C ARG A 102 -70.27 -8.78 -7.59
N ARG A 103 -69.28 -9.66 -7.74
CA ARG A 103 -68.08 -9.69 -6.87
C ARG A 103 -66.92 -8.88 -7.42
N HIS A 104 -66.89 -8.65 -8.74
CA HIS A 104 -65.91 -7.79 -9.38
C HIS A 104 -66.30 -6.30 -9.31
N GLU A 105 -67.59 -5.96 -9.21
CA GLU A 105 -68.06 -4.56 -9.07
C GLU A 105 -67.82 -3.93 -7.68
N LEU A 106 -67.66 -4.73 -6.62
CA LEU A 106 -67.50 -4.22 -5.25
C LEU A 106 -66.04 -4.05 -4.81
N GLN A 107 -65.07 -4.73 -5.43
CA GLN A 107 -63.65 -4.59 -5.08
C GLN A 107 -62.95 -3.46 -5.85
N GLU A 108 -63.35 -3.19 -7.10
CA GLU A 108 -62.74 -2.08 -7.86
C GLU A 108 -63.23 -0.70 -7.40
N ASN A 109 -64.43 -0.61 -6.82
CA ASN A 109 -65.04 0.70 -6.56
C ASN A 109 -64.57 1.35 -5.26
N GLU A 110 -64.14 0.59 -4.24
CA GLU A 110 -63.68 1.20 -2.97
C GLU A 110 -62.24 1.72 -3.07
N LEU A 111 -61.38 1.00 -3.82
CA LEU A 111 -60.00 1.45 -4.10
C LEU A 111 -59.99 2.61 -5.09
N ALA A 112 -60.82 2.56 -6.14
CA ALA A 112 -60.94 3.67 -7.09
C ALA A 112 -61.50 4.93 -6.42
N ASN A 113 -62.50 4.79 -5.54
CA ASN A 113 -63.04 5.94 -4.80
C ASN A 113 -62.09 6.47 -3.72
N SER A 114 -61.23 5.64 -3.12
CA SER A 114 -60.21 6.10 -2.17
C SER A 114 -59.07 6.82 -2.87
N LEU A 115 -58.62 6.31 -4.03
CA LEU A 115 -57.61 6.94 -4.88
C LEU A 115 -58.11 8.27 -5.45
N ALA A 116 -59.37 8.34 -5.87
CA ALA A 116 -59.98 9.58 -6.36
C ALA A 116 -60.11 10.66 -5.27
N ARG A 117 -60.38 10.26 -4.01
CA ARG A 117 -60.39 11.19 -2.87
C ARG A 117 -58.99 11.66 -2.51
N PHE A 118 -58.00 10.77 -2.49
CA PHE A 118 -56.60 11.12 -2.25
C PHE A 118 -56.05 12.06 -3.33
N SER A 119 -56.41 11.84 -4.61
CA SER A 119 -56.01 12.70 -5.73
C SER A 119 -56.48 14.14 -5.54
N LYS A 120 -57.75 14.35 -5.16
CA LYS A 120 -58.28 15.70 -4.92
C LYS A 120 -57.64 16.40 -3.72
N GLN A 121 -57.14 15.63 -2.76
CA GLN A 121 -56.50 16.17 -1.56
C GLN A 121 -55.03 16.58 -1.81
N ILE A 122 -54.39 15.98 -2.81
CA ILE A 122 -53.01 16.28 -3.24
C ILE A 122 -52.96 17.43 -4.25
N GLU A 123 -54.05 17.68 -5.00
CA GLU A 123 -54.14 18.73 -6.02
C GLU A 123 -53.58 20.10 -5.60
N PRO A 124 -53.91 20.67 -4.42
CA PRO A 124 -53.37 21.97 -4.01
C PRO A 124 -51.87 21.94 -3.66
N TYR A 125 -51.32 20.77 -3.31
CA TYR A 125 -49.91 20.62 -2.93
C TYR A 125 -49.04 20.00 -4.02
N SER A 126 -49.63 19.56 -5.14
CA SER A 126 -48.93 18.88 -6.24
C SER A 126 -47.74 19.66 -6.80
N LYS A 127 -47.84 20.99 -6.91
CA LYS A 127 -46.74 21.85 -7.37
C LYS A 127 -45.57 21.88 -6.38
N TRP A 128 -45.85 21.98 -5.08
CA TRP A 128 -44.82 21.95 -4.04
C TRP A 128 -44.21 20.56 -3.88
N LEU A 129 -45.01 19.50 -4.02
CA LEU A 129 -44.52 18.13 -4.05
C LEU A 129 -43.63 17.88 -5.26
N LEU A 130 -44.03 18.35 -6.46
CA LEU A 130 -43.20 18.24 -7.66
C LEU A 130 -41.87 19.00 -7.49
N ALA A 131 -41.91 20.24 -6.99
CA ALA A 131 -40.71 21.01 -6.68
C ALA A 131 -39.82 20.30 -5.64
N GLY A 132 -40.43 19.73 -4.59
CA GLY A 132 -39.72 18.94 -3.58
C GLY A 132 -39.06 17.69 -4.16
N VAL A 133 -39.75 16.95 -5.04
CA VAL A 133 -39.20 15.78 -5.73
C VAL A 133 -38.04 16.18 -6.64
N ILE A 134 -38.17 17.27 -7.41
CA ILE A 134 -37.07 17.78 -8.25
C ILE A 134 -35.88 18.19 -7.39
N ALA A 135 -36.11 18.87 -6.26
CA ALA A 135 -35.04 19.26 -5.33
C ALA A 135 -34.33 18.04 -4.74
N VAL A 136 -35.06 16.98 -4.37
CA VAL A 136 -34.48 15.72 -3.87
C VAL A 136 -33.69 15.02 -4.97
N ILE A 137 -34.19 14.97 -6.20
CA ILE A 137 -33.47 14.39 -7.33
C ILE A 137 -32.17 15.15 -7.59
N ALA A 138 -32.22 16.48 -7.63
CA ALA A 138 -31.03 17.32 -7.80
C ALA A 138 -30.01 17.11 -6.68
N LEU A 139 -30.48 16.98 -5.42
CA LEU A 139 -29.63 16.66 -4.28
C LEU A 139 -28.96 15.28 -4.44
N VAL A 140 -29.71 14.26 -4.85
CA VAL A 140 -29.17 12.90 -5.07
C VAL A 140 -28.15 12.90 -6.20
N PHE A 141 -28.41 13.60 -7.32
CA PHE A 141 -27.43 13.72 -8.41
C PHE A 141 -26.17 14.48 -7.97
N GLY A 142 -26.32 15.55 -7.19
CA GLY A 142 -25.19 16.30 -6.63
C GLY A 142 -24.32 15.45 -5.71
N LEU A 143 -24.94 14.68 -4.81
CA LEU A 143 -24.24 13.74 -3.93
C LEU A 143 -23.61 12.58 -4.70
N SER A 144 -24.31 12.05 -5.72
CA SER A 144 -23.81 10.98 -6.57
C SER A 144 -22.56 11.43 -7.32
N PHE A 145 -22.61 12.57 -8.01
CA PHE A 145 -21.47 13.12 -8.75
C PHE A 145 -20.28 13.42 -7.83
N TYR A 146 -20.53 13.99 -6.66
CA TYR A 146 -19.50 14.22 -5.64
C TYR A 146 -18.88 12.91 -5.11
N SER A 147 -19.66 11.84 -5.02
CA SER A 147 -19.15 10.53 -4.61
C SER A 147 -18.34 9.85 -5.72
N THR A 148 -18.74 9.99 -6.98
CA THR A 148 -18.09 9.36 -8.14
C THR A 148 -16.66 9.87 -8.34
N THR A 149 -16.43 11.19 -8.21
CA THR A 149 -15.09 11.78 -8.36
C THR A 149 -14.10 11.28 -7.31
N ARG A 150 -14.56 10.95 -6.10
CA ARG A 150 -13.71 10.37 -5.04
C ARG A 150 -13.33 8.92 -5.33
N THR A 151 -14.20 8.15 -5.98
CA THR A 151 -13.89 6.75 -6.36
C THR A 151 -12.86 6.66 -7.48
N GLU A 152 -12.96 7.50 -8.53
CA GLU A 152 -11.99 7.52 -9.64
C GLU A 152 -10.58 7.84 -9.13
N THR A 153 -10.46 8.88 -8.30
CA THR A 153 -9.18 9.30 -7.73
C THR A 153 -8.51 8.18 -6.91
N ARG A 154 -9.29 7.38 -6.18
CA ARG A 154 -8.76 6.26 -5.38
C ARG A 154 -8.27 5.12 -6.26
N SER A 155 -9.04 4.74 -7.28
CA SER A 155 -8.67 3.68 -8.22
C SER A 155 -7.40 4.03 -8.99
N ASP A 156 -7.30 5.26 -9.49
CA ASP A 156 -6.11 5.75 -10.18
C ASP A 156 -4.90 5.81 -9.25
N ALA A 157 -5.06 6.32 -8.02
CA ALA A 157 -3.96 6.39 -7.06
C ALA A 157 -3.41 4.99 -6.71
N THR A 158 -4.29 4.01 -6.51
CA THR A 158 -3.87 2.62 -6.26
C THR A 158 -3.19 2.00 -7.49
N LEU A 159 -3.71 2.25 -8.70
CA LEU A 159 -3.09 1.76 -9.92
C LEU A 159 -1.68 2.35 -10.11
N GLN A 160 -1.51 3.65 -9.89
CA GLN A 160 -0.20 4.31 -10.00
C GLN A 160 0.78 3.84 -8.93
N LEU A 161 0.31 3.59 -7.70
CA LEU A 161 1.12 2.97 -6.65
C LEU A 161 1.62 1.58 -7.06
N LEU A 162 0.74 0.73 -7.60
CA LEU A 162 1.11 -0.61 -8.07
C LEU A 162 2.13 -0.56 -9.22
N GLN A 163 1.97 0.39 -10.14
CA GLN A 163 2.93 0.62 -11.23
C GLN A 163 4.28 1.11 -10.70
N ALA A 164 4.28 2.05 -9.75
CA ALA A 164 5.49 2.55 -9.07
C ALA A 164 6.24 1.42 -8.37
N GLY A 165 5.50 0.47 -7.78
CA GLY A 165 6.02 -0.74 -7.15
C GLY A 165 6.99 -1.57 -8.01
N GLY A 166 6.85 -1.50 -9.34
CA GLY A 166 7.75 -2.21 -10.26
C GLY A 166 9.11 -1.53 -10.45
N SER A 167 9.24 -0.23 -10.16
CA SER A 167 10.48 0.54 -10.35
C SER A 167 11.43 0.47 -9.15
N GLY A 168 10.87 0.41 -7.93
CA GLY A 168 11.65 0.54 -6.69
C GLY A 168 12.23 1.95 -6.47
N ASP A 169 11.88 2.93 -7.29
CA ASP A 169 12.45 4.28 -7.24
C ASP A 169 11.66 5.16 -6.24
N PRO A 170 12.32 5.70 -5.20
CA PRO A 170 11.68 6.56 -4.19
C PRO A 170 10.99 7.79 -4.79
N GLU A 171 11.54 8.37 -5.86
CA GLU A 171 10.97 9.55 -6.53
C GLU A 171 9.65 9.23 -7.22
N VAL A 172 9.52 8.03 -7.79
CA VAL A 172 8.27 7.59 -8.45
C VAL A 172 7.16 7.48 -7.42
N PHE A 173 7.46 6.92 -6.23
CA PHE A 173 6.50 6.87 -5.13
C PHE A 173 6.16 8.28 -4.60
N ALA A 174 7.16 9.16 -4.45
CA ALA A 174 6.94 10.52 -3.99
C ALA A 174 5.96 11.28 -4.91
N ARG A 175 6.10 11.13 -6.24
CA ARG A 175 5.17 11.70 -7.22
C ARG A 175 3.74 11.17 -7.06
N VAL A 176 3.55 9.90 -6.72
CA VAL A 176 2.21 9.33 -6.42
C VAL A 176 1.62 9.99 -5.17
N ALA A 177 2.44 10.18 -4.12
CA ALA A 177 2.01 10.82 -2.89
C ALA A 177 1.62 12.29 -3.09
N GLU A 178 2.37 13.04 -3.89
CA GLU A 178 2.09 14.44 -4.22
C GLU A 178 0.84 14.60 -5.07
N LYS A 179 0.63 13.70 -6.03
CA LYS A 179 -0.51 13.76 -6.94
C LYS A 179 -1.83 13.42 -6.25
N TYR A 180 -1.79 12.56 -5.22
CA TYR A 180 -2.99 12.04 -4.55
C TYR A 180 -2.95 12.15 -3.02
N PRO A 181 -2.67 13.34 -2.44
CA PRO A 181 -2.23 13.49 -1.05
C PRO A 181 -3.22 12.99 0.00
N ASP A 182 -4.51 12.99 -0.31
CA ASP A 182 -5.60 12.59 0.60
C ASP A 182 -6.06 11.13 0.39
N THR A 183 -5.26 10.31 -0.30
CA THR A 183 -5.60 8.91 -0.57
C THR A 183 -4.78 7.95 0.28
N ALA A 184 -5.36 6.78 0.59
CA ALA A 184 -4.61 5.71 1.26
C ALA A 184 -3.35 5.33 0.46
N ALA A 185 -3.45 5.32 -0.88
CA ALA A 185 -2.32 5.02 -1.75
C ALA A 185 -1.16 6.03 -1.60
N ALA A 186 -1.43 7.32 -1.37
CA ALA A 186 -0.38 8.28 -1.11
C ALA A 186 0.35 8.04 0.22
N HIS A 187 -0.36 7.64 1.27
CA HIS A 187 0.29 7.30 2.54
C HIS A 187 1.17 6.04 2.43
N TRP A 188 0.71 5.04 1.67
CA TRP A 188 1.53 3.87 1.34
C TRP A 188 2.71 4.21 0.44
N ALA A 189 2.53 5.11 -0.52
CA ALA A 189 3.62 5.60 -1.35
C ALA A 189 4.72 6.26 -0.50
N ARG A 190 4.33 7.10 0.47
CA ARG A 190 5.27 7.72 1.43
C ARG A 190 6.00 6.68 2.29
N LEU A 191 5.30 5.65 2.75
CA LEU A 191 5.92 4.53 3.45
C LEU A 191 7.00 3.86 2.58
N TYR A 192 6.69 3.58 1.32
CA TYR A 192 7.66 2.95 0.42
C TYR A 192 8.82 3.86 0.04
N THR A 193 8.57 5.16 -0.17
CA THR A 193 9.65 6.16 -0.31
C THR A 193 10.58 6.11 0.90
N ALA A 194 10.01 6.12 2.12
CA ALA A 194 10.79 6.04 3.36
C ALA A 194 11.58 4.73 3.46
N ASP A 195 10.98 3.58 3.10
CA ASP A 195 11.65 2.27 3.13
C ASP A 195 12.87 2.23 2.19
N GLN A 196 12.77 2.84 0.98
CA GLN A 196 13.89 2.92 0.04
C GLN A 196 14.99 3.85 0.56
N LEU A 197 14.63 5.08 0.96
CA LEU A 197 15.58 6.05 1.52
C LEU A 197 16.30 5.51 2.77
N MET A 198 15.58 4.79 3.63
CA MET A 198 16.16 4.12 4.79
C MET A 198 17.15 3.03 4.37
N ALA A 199 16.81 2.23 3.36
CA ALA A 199 17.70 1.19 2.87
C ALA A 199 18.99 1.78 2.26
N ASP A 200 18.86 2.84 1.47
CA ASP A 200 19.99 3.57 0.88
C ASP A 200 20.85 4.21 1.97
N GLY A 201 20.23 4.92 2.93
CA GLY A 201 20.93 5.52 4.06
C GLY A 201 21.66 4.48 4.93
N MET A 202 21.04 3.33 5.18
CA MET A 202 21.70 2.24 5.92
C MET A 202 22.90 1.65 5.18
N ALA A 203 22.85 1.55 3.84
CA ALA A 203 23.99 1.11 3.05
C ALA A 203 25.12 2.15 3.10
N GLN A 204 24.77 3.44 3.04
CA GLN A 204 25.71 4.54 2.99
C GLN A 204 26.46 4.76 4.33
N LEU A 205 25.94 4.27 5.47
CA LEU A 205 26.58 4.42 6.80
C LEU A 205 28.04 3.98 6.86
N PHE A 206 28.45 3.05 5.99
CA PHE A 206 29.81 2.50 5.95
C PHE A 206 30.69 3.13 4.86
N GLU A 207 30.15 4.04 4.06
CA GLU A 207 30.84 4.66 2.91
C GLU A 207 30.93 6.18 3.08
N ASP A 208 29.79 6.84 3.33
CA ASP A 208 29.68 8.27 3.58
C ASP A 208 28.64 8.51 4.68
N ARG A 209 29.11 8.71 5.91
CA ARG A 209 28.22 8.89 7.07
C ARG A 209 27.38 10.16 6.96
N GLU A 210 27.88 11.23 6.35
CA GLU A 210 27.14 12.48 6.24
C GLU A 210 25.92 12.28 5.31
N GLU A 211 26.16 11.71 4.13
CA GLU A 211 25.09 11.39 3.19
C GLU A 211 24.10 10.37 3.75
N ALA A 212 24.60 9.36 4.47
CA ALA A 212 23.76 8.40 5.17
C ALA A 212 22.77 9.06 6.14
N LEU A 213 23.25 10.03 6.94
CA LEU A 213 22.41 10.74 7.90
C LEU A 213 21.38 11.64 7.21
N ASN A 214 21.72 12.24 6.07
CA ASN A 214 20.76 13.00 5.26
C ASN A 214 19.65 12.08 4.74
N LEU A 215 20.00 10.96 4.11
CA LEU A 215 19.03 9.98 3.60
C LEU A 215 18.13 9.40 4.70
N LEU A 216 18.70 9.10 5.87
CA LEU A 216 17.95 8.63 7.04
C LEU A 216 17.01 9.74 7.58
N GLY A 217 17.41 11.00 7.52
CA GLY A 217 16.56 12.16 7.84
C GLY A 217 15.36 12.29 6.91
N ASP A 218 15.59 12.19 5.60
CA ASP A 218 14.54 12.23 4.57
C ASP A 218 13.58 11.03 4.67
N ALA A 219 14.12 9.86 5.03
CA ALA A 219 13.32 8.68 5.33
C ALA A 219 12.43 8.90 6.55
N ALA A 220 12.97 9.49 7.63
CA ALA A 220 12.21 9.79 8.84
C ALA A 220 11.08 10.81 8.56
N GLU A 221 11.35 11.85 7.76
CA GLU A 221 10.31 12.77 7.32
C GLU A 221 9.21 12.02 6.55
N SER A 222 9.59 11.18 5.59
CA SER A 222 8.65 10.41 4.77
C SER A 222 7.77 9.48 5.60
N TYR A 223 8.33 8.79 6.61
CA TYR A 223 7.55 8.02 7.59
C TYR A 223 6.58 8.91 8.39
N GLY A 224 7.05 10.08 8.85
CA GLY A 224 6.20 11.06 9.54
C GLY A 224 5.03 11.53 8.67
N GLN A 225 5.25 11.73 7.37
CA GLN A 225 4.20 12.09 6.41
C GLN A 225 3.25 10.92 6.12
N ALA A 226 3.70 9.66 6.20
CA ALA A 226 2.84 8.47 6.13
C ALA A 226 1.94 8.36 7.36
N LEU A 227 2.45 8.69 8.55
CA LEU A 227 1.70 8.68 9.82
C LEU A 227 0.60 9.76 9.91
N LYS A 228 0.62 10.79 9.06
CA LYS A 228 -0.48 11.77 8.94
C LYS A 228 -1.76 11.17 8.35
N ALA A 229 -1.74 9.90 7.93
CA ALA A 229 -2.94 9.18 7.53
C ALA A 229 -4.03 9.25 8.61
N PRO A 230 -5.32 9.35 8.23
CA PRO A 230 -6.40 9.34 9.20
C PRO A 230 -6.32 8.07 10.05
N ALA A 231 -6.27 8.25 11.38
CA ALA A 231 -6.17 7.18 12.36
C ALA A 231 -7.51 6.44 12.48
N GLU A 232 -7.84 5.66 11.45
CA GLU A 232 -8.99 4.76 11.45
C GLU A 232 -8.62 3.44 12.15
N ASN A 233 -9.56 2.81 12.85
CA ASN A 233 -9.36 1.49 13.43
C ASN A 233 -9.56 0.38 12.39
N THR A 234 -8.87 0.48 11.26
CA THR A 234 -8.88 -0.50 10.18
C THR A 234 -7.56 -1.27 10.18
N ILE A 235 -7.56 -2.50 9.64
CA ILE A 235 -6.34 -3.32 9.53
C ILE A 235 -5.28 -2.55 8.72
N THR A 236 -5.67 -1.93 7.61
CA THR A 236 -4.77 -1.16 6.75
C THR A 236 -4.10 0.00 7.48
N SER A 237 -4.85 0.74 8.30
CA SER A 237 -4.32 1.84 9.11
C SER A 237 -3.36 1.34 10.20
N ARG A 238 -3.71 0.26 10.89
CA ARG A 238 -2.82 -0.37 11.89
C ARG A 238 -1.51 -0.86 11.27
N THR A 239 -1.57 -1.56 10.13
CA THR A 239 -0.38 -2.00 9.40
C THR A 239 0.49 -0.82 8.95
N LEU A 240 -0.11 0.21 8.36
CA LEU A 240 0.64 1.39 7.92
C LEU A 240 1.39 2.05 9.08
N ARG A 241 0.71 2.26 10.21
CA ARG A 241 1.30 2.88 11.41
C ARG A 241 2.37 2.00 12.04
N SER A 242 2.10 0.71 12.20
CA SER A 242 3.04 -0.26 12.77
C SER A 242 4.35 -0.29 11.95
N ARG A 243 4.25 -0.35 10.62
CA ARG A 243 5.42 -0.32 9.72
C ARG A 243 6.16 1.00 9.75
N ALA A 244 5.46 2.12 9.76
CA ALA A 244 6.10 3.44 9.81
C ALA A 244 6.87 3.64 11.11
N HIS A 245 6.28 3.32 12.26
CA HIS A 245 6.97 3.37 13.56
C HIS A 245 8.13 2.37 13.63
N TYR A 246 8.01 1.19 13.01
CA TYR A 246 9.11 0.23 12.95
C TYR A 246 10.30 0.76 12.14
N GLY A 247 10.04 1.43 11.02
CA GLY A 247 11.05 2.12 10.22
C GLY A 247 11.73 3.25 11.00
N LEU A 248 10.95 4.13 11.65
CA LEU A 248 11.46 5.20 12.51
C LEU A 248 12.35 4.66 13.63
N ALA A 249 11.94 3.58 14.28
CA ALA A 249 12.74 2.94 15.32
C ALA A 249 14.11 2.48 14.79
N ARG A 250 14.14 1.85 13.61
CA ARG A 250 15.39 1.42 12.98
C ARG A 250 16.28 2.59 12.55
N ILE A 251 15.69 3.69 12.11
CA ILE A 251 16.44 4.93 11.81
C ILE A 251 17.06 5.47 13.09
N ALA A 252 16.30 5.56 14.18
CA ALA A 252 16.81 6.00 15.47
C ALA A 252 17.94 5.09 16.00
N GLU A 253 17.84 3.77 15.82
CA GLU A 253 18.95 2.85 16.13
C GLU A 253 20.20 3.14 15.31
N ALA A 254 20.04 3.35 13.99
CA ALA A 254 21.15 3.65 13.09
C ALA A 254 21.85 4.97 13.44
N GLN A 255 21.10 5.93 13.99
CA GLN A 255 21.61 7.21 14.49
C GLN A 255 22.20 7.12 15.91
N GLY A 256 22.04 5.98 16.60
CA GLY A 256 22.48 5.79 17.98
C GLY A 256 21.52 6.34 19.04
N ASN A 257 20.33 6.79 18.65
CA ASN A 257 19.30 7.34 19.54
C ASN A 257 18.47 6.22 20.17
N VAL A 258 19.03 5.50 21.14
CA VAL A 258 18.40 4.31 21.76
C VAL A 258 17.04 4.63 22.41
N ASP A 259 16.93 5.75 23.13
CA ASP A 259 15.70 6.12 23.82
C ASP A 259 14.54 6.36 22.83
N GLU A 260 14.84 7.02 21.71
CA GLU A 260 13.89 7.28 20.63
C GLU A 260 13.50 5.98 19.92
N ALA A 261 14.48 5.11 19.63
CA ALA A 261 14.21 3.79 19.06
C ALA A 261 13.25 2.96 19.93
N ILE A 262 13.47 2.93 21.25
CA ILE A 262 12.58 2.23 22.20
C ILE A 262 11.18 2.86 22.21
N ALA A 263 11.07 4.18 22.14
CA ALA A 263 9.79 4.87 22.08
C ALA A 263 9.00 4.49 20.81
N GLU A 264 9.67 4.48 19.66
CA GLU A 264 9.06 4.11 18.39
C GLU A 264 8.65 2.63 18.36
N TYR A 265 9.46 1.71 18.88
CA TYR A 265 9.06 0.30 19.03
C TYR A 265 7.84 0.12 19.95
N LYS A 266 7.70 0.92 21.00
CA LYS A 266 6.48 0.92 21.81
C LYS A 266 5.28 1.38 20.99
N SER A 267 5.44 2.37 20.11
CA SER A 267 4.38 2.77 19.17
C SER A 267 4.03 1.69 18.14
N VAL A 268 4.99 0.84 17.73
CA VAL A 268 4.71 -0.38 16.93
C VAL A 268 3.77 -1.31 17.69
N MET A 269 4.02 -1.52 19.00
CA MET A 269 3.17 -2.37 19.84
C MET A 269 1.78 -1.76 20.06
N GLU A 270 1.68 -0.44 20.23
CA GLU A 270 0.42 0.28 20.36
C GLU A 270 -0.44 0.24 19.08
N ALA A 271 0.20 0.19 17.91
CA ALA A 271 -0.50 0.04 16.63
C ALA A 271 -1.21 -1.32 16.51
N ASP A 272 -0.74 -2.35 17.23
CA ASP A 272 -1.34 -3.69 17.32
C ASP A 272 -1.74 -4.26 15.94
N GLU A 273 -0.78 -4.29 15.00
CA GLU A 273 -0.99 -4.89 13.67
C GLU A 273 -1.19 -6.40 13.80
N SER A 274 -0.28 -7.07 14.50
CA SER A 274 -0.26 -8.52 14.69
C SER A 274 0.62 -8.90 15.88
N GLU A 275 0.33 -10.05 16.50
CA GLU A 275 1.11 -10.59 17.62
C GLU A 275 2.59 -10.76 17.27
N ALA A 276 2.89 -11.27 16.07
CA ALA A 276 4.27 -11.44 15.60
C ALA A 276 5.04 -10.12 15.51
N MET A 277 4.39 -9.03 15.08
CA MET A 277 5.03 -7.71 15.03
C MET A 277 5.22 -7.12 16.43
N THR A 278 4.27 -7.35 17.35
CA THR A 278 4.42 -6.91 18.75
C THR A 278 5.54 -7.66 19.47
N GLU A 279 5.70 -8.97 19.21
CA GLU A 279 6.78 -9.79 19.76
C GLU A 279 8.13 -9.33 19.20
N LEU A 280 8.23 -9.11 17.88
CA LEU A 280 9.43 -8.57 17.25
C LEU A 280 9.87 -7.22 17.85
N ALA A 281 8.92 -6.31 18.10
CA ALA A 281 9.22 -5.02 18.72
C ALA A 281 9.65 -5.18 20.19
N ALA A 282 9.01 -6.07 20.95
CA ALA A 282 9.37 -6.34 22.33
C ALA A 282 10.78 -6.96 22.46
N ASP A 283 11.09 -7.95 21.63
CA ASP A 283 12.42 -8.57 21.56
C ASP A 283 13.50 -7.53 21.23
N ARG A 284 13.18 -6.60 20.31
CA ARG A 284 14.11 -5.54 19.95
C ARG A 284 14.33 -4.54 21.07
N ILE A 285 13.28 -4.17 21.81
CA ILE A 285 13.39 -3.32 23.01
C ILE A 285 14.31 -4.00 24.05
N GLU A 286 14.10 -5.30 24.33
CA GLU A 286 14.94 -6.03 25.28
C GLU A 286 16.42 -6.04 24.86
N ALA A 287 16.69 -6.22 23.56
CA ALA A 287 18.05 -6.15 23.03
C ALA A 287 18.67 -4.76 23.19
N LEU A 288 17.92 -3.68 22.91
CA LEU A 288 18.37 -2.29 23.04
C LEU A 288 18.61 -1.87 24.50
N GLU A 289 17.87 -2.44 25.45
CA GLU A 289 18.08 -2.22 26.88
C GLU A 289 19.34 -2.93 27.41
N SER A 290 19.92 -3.86 26.63
CA SER A 290 21.12 -4.57 27.04
C SER A 290 22.36 -3.66 27.03
N PRO A 291 23.23 -3.71 28.07
CA PRO A 291 24.45 -2.90 28.10
C PRO A 291 25.38 -3.17 26.91
N ALA A 292 25.47 -4.42 26.46
CA ALA A 292 26.32 -4.78 25.33
C ALA A 292 25.88 -4.11 24.03
N THR A 293 24.57 -3.98 23.79
CA THR A 293 24.05 -3.27 22.62
C THR A 293 24.27 -1.77 22.73
N GLN A 294 24.10 -1.18 23.91
CA GLN A 294 24.38 0.25 24.13
C GLN A 294 25.86 0.58 23.93
N ASP A 295 26.75 -0.27 24.44
CA ASP A 295 28.20 -0.14 24.24
C ASP A 295 28.55 -0.23 22.75
N PHE A 296 27.94 -1.17 22.02
CA PHE A 296 28.14 -1.32 20.57
C PHE A 296 27.65 -0.09 19.80
N LEU A 297 26.44 0.41 20.06
CA LEU A 297 25.89 1.58 19.36
C LEU A 297 26.70 2.84 19.64
N THR A 298 27.19 2.99 20.87
CA THR A 298 28.10 4.09 21.25
C THR A 298 29.41 3.98 20.46
N TRP A 299 30.06 2.82 20.47
CA TRP A 299 31.27 2.57 19.70
C TRP A 299 31.06 2.81 18.20
N PHE A 300 29.94 2.33 17.65
CA PHE A 300 29.58 2.46 16.24
C PHE A 300 29.37 3.92 15.84
N GLY A 301 28.74 4.73 16.70
CA GLY A 301 28.56 6.16 16.47
C GLY A 301 29.87 6.95 16.41
N GLU A 302 30.90 6.50 17.13
CA GLU A 302 32.23 7.12 17.13
C GLU A 302 33.11 6.71 15.94
N GLN A 303 32.79 5.62 15.23
CA GLN A 303 33.61 5.15 14.12
C GLN A 303 33.40 5.97 12.84
N ASP A 304 34.52 6.34 12.22
CA ASP A 304 34.55 6.86 10.85
C ASP A 304 34.93 5.72 9.89
N PHE A 305 34.00 5.37 9.00
CA PHE A 305 34.17 4.32 8.00
C PHE A 305 34.50 4.87 6.61
N ALA A 306 34.69 6.20 6.47
CA ALA A 306 35.01 6.80 5.19
C ALA A 306 36.24 6.11 4.57
N PRO A 307 36.17 5.68 3.30
CA PRO A 307 37.31 5.11 2.60
C PRO A 307 38.48 6.09 2.69
N ALA A 308 39.66 5.61 3.08
CA ALA A 308 40.86 6.43 3.04
C ALA A 308 40.99 7.04 1.64
N GLU A 309 41.17 8.37 1.56
CA GLU A 309 41.22 9.05 0.27
C GLU A 309 42.17 8.31 -0.69
N PRO A 310 41.74 7.96 -1.90
CA PRO A 310 42.57 7.23 -2.88
C PRO A 310 43.75 8.07 -3.41
N SER A 311 44.04 9.21 -2.80
CA SER A 311 45.03 10.21 -3.21
C SER A 311 46.47 9.85 -2.85
N LEU A 312 46.72 8.75 -2.14
CA LEU A 312 48.04 8.13 -2.11
C LEU A 312 47.96 6.72 -2.71
N PRO A 313 48.68 6.44 -3.82
CA PRO A 313 48.94 5.05 -4.16
C PRO A 313 49.52 4.42 -2.88
N PRO A 314 49.00 3.28 -2.41
CA PRO A 314 49.62 2.59 -1.29
C PRO A 314 51.09 2.51 -1.66
N ALA A 315 51.96 3.07 -0.82
CA ALA A 315 53.38 2.86 -0.98
C ALA A 315 53.53 1.34 -0.94
N LEU A 316 53.58 0.73 -2.13
CA LEU A 316 53.80 -0.68 -2.28
C LEU A 316 55.02 -0.95 -1.42
N PRO A 317 54.96 -1.89 -0.46
CA PRO A 317 56.15 -2.26 0.29
C PRO A 317 57.25 -2.48 -0.75
N ASP A 318 58.36 -1.77 -0.55
CA ASP A 318 59.48 -1.77 -1.49
C ASP A 318 59.72 -3.22 -1.90
N ALA A 319 59.86 -3.50 -3.21
CA ALA A 319 59.94 -4.87 -3.73
C ALA A 319 61.08 -5.72 -3.12
N SER A 320 61.91 -5.10 -2.27
CA SER A 320 62.97 -5.69 -1.47
C SER A 320 62.49 -6.34 -0.15
N GLU A 321 61.26 -6.09 0.30
CA GLU A 321 60.69 -6.68 1.53
C GLU A 321 59.70 -7.82 1.26
N LEU A 322 59.35 -8.06 -0.01
CA LEU A 322 58.65 -9.28 -0.37
C LEU A 322 59.61 -10.46 -0.19
N PRO A 323 59.31 -11.44 0.66
CA PRO A 323 60.09 -12.68 0.68
C PRO A 323 60.09 -13.24 -0.74
N GLU A 324 61.27 -13.66 -1.23
CA GLU A 324 61.40 -14.33 -2.53
C GLU A 324 60.27 -15.36 -2.61
N SER A 325 59.32 -15.11 -3.53
CA SER A 325 58.17 -15.97 -3.71
C SER A 325 58.72 -17.38 -3.86
N PRO A 326 58.28 -18.36 -3.02
CA PRO A 326 58.74 -19.73 -3.17
C PRO A 326 58.51 -20.11 -4.63
N ASP A 327 59.54 -20.70 -5.23
CA ASP A 327 59.51 -21.17 -6.62
C ASP A 327 58.41 -22.23 -6.72
N MET A 328 57.19 -21.76 -6.95
CA MET A 328 56.03 -22.58 -7.21
C MET A 328 56.18 -22.99 -8.66
N GLU A 329 57.00 -24.02 -8.90
CA GLU A 329 56.83 -24.92 -10.03
C GLU A 329 55.40 -25.45 -9.93
N LEU A 330 54.46 -24.69 -10.50
CA LEU A 330 53.10 -25.14 -10.73
C LEU A 330 53.27 -26.36 -11.63
N PRO A 331 52.93 -27.58 -11.16
CA PRO A 331 52.93 -28.73 -12.03
C PRO A 331 52.07 -28.38 -13.23
N ASP A 332 52.57 -28.66 -14.43
CA ASP A 332 51.90 -28.40 -15.71
C ASP A 332 50.47 -28.99 -15.63
N LEU A 333 49.54 -28.13 -15.22
CA LEU A 333 48.13 -28.44 -15.21
C LEU A 333 47.80 -28.37 -16.68
N GLY A 334 47.84 -29.54 -17.35
CA GLY A 334 47.49 -29.74 -18.76
C GLY A 334 46.03 -29.41 -19.06
N LEU A 335 45.60 -28.22 -18.66
CA LEU A 335 44.55 -27.44 -19.24
C LEU A 335 45.09 -27.11 -20.62
N GLY A 336 44.69 -27.88 -21.63
CA GLY A 336 45.02 -27.69 -23.04
C GLY A 336 44.48 -26.37 -23.59
N LEU A 337 44.88 -25.26 -22.98
CA LEU A 337 44.88 -23.94 -23.56
C LEU A 337 46.14 -23.89 -24.39
N GLU A 338 46.05 -24.47 -25.58
CA GLU A 338 46.94 -24.18 -26.68
C GLU A 338 46.98 -22.66 -26.83
N THR A 339 48.01 -22.07 -26.23
CA THR A 339 48.37 -20.68 -26.43
C THR A 339 48.98 -20.64 -27.82
N GLU A 340 48.11 -20.55 -28.83
CA GLU A 340 48.54 -20.11 -30.14
C GLU A 340 48.99 -18.66 -29.98
N GLU A 341 50.30 -18.47 -30.10
CA GLU A 341 50.92 -17.15 -30.17
C GLU A 341 50.24 -16.34 -31.28
N PRO A 342 49.83 -15.08 -31.04
CA PRO A 342 49.37 -14.22 -32.10
C PRO A 342 50.58 -13.87 -32.98
N THR A 343 50.78 -14.67 -34.02
CA THR A 343 51.68 -14.31 -35.11
C THR A 343 51.12 -13.07 -35.78
N THR A 344 51.86 -11.98 -35.60
CA THR A 344 51.66 -10.74 -36.34
C THR A 344 52.30 -10.93 -37.71
N ASP A 345 51.48 -11.13 -38.73
CA ASP A 345 51.85 -10.79 -40.10
C ASP A 345 50.64 -10.14 -40.81
N PRO A 346 50.86 -9.11 -41.65
CA PRO A 346 49.82 -8.23 -42.16
C PRO A 346 49.31 -8.67 -43.53
N ALA A 347 48.14 -8.11 -43.89
CA ALA A 347 47.53 -8.11 -45.22
C ALA A 347 46.89 -9.43 -45.68
N ASP A 348 45.56 -9.47 -45.68
CA ASP A 348 44.79 -9.45 -46.93
C ASP A 348 43.30 -9.18 -46.62
N GLU A 349 42.70 -8.24 -47.35
CA GLU A 349 41.23 -8.11 -47.44
C GLU A 349 40.65 -9.36 -48.12
N PRO A 350 39.46 -9.80 -47.71
CA PRO A 350 38.28 -9.44 -48.50
C PRO A 350 37.09 -9.09 -47.58
N THR A 351 36.38 -7.98 -47.83
CA THR A 351 35.10 -8.00 -48.55
C THR A 351 34.28 -9.26 -48.25
N GLU A 352 33.25 -9.16 -47.43
CA GLU A 352 31.90 -9.64 -47.78
C GLU A 352 30.83 -8.93 -46.94
N GLU A 353 29.75 -8.62 -47.66
CA GLU A 353 28.52 -7.95 -47.29
C GLU A 353 27.94 -8.36 -45.93
N MET A 354 27.66 -7.36 -45.08
CA MET A 354 26.47 -7.41 -44.25
C MET A 354 25.46 -6.42 -44.82
N THR A 355 24.49 -7.04 -45.48
CA THR A 355 23.25 -6.48 -46.01
C THR A 355 22.50 -5.67 -44.97
N ASP A 356 22.13 -4.47 -45.40
CA ASP A 356 21.06 -3.62 -44.91
C ASP A 356 19.84 -4.43 -44.42
N ALA A 357 19.48 -4.23 -43.16
CA ALA A 357 18.16 -4.61 -42.65
C ALA A 357 17.29 -3.35 -42.65
N GLU A 358 16.65 -3.13 -43.80
CA GLU A 358 15.65 -2.10 -44.03
C GLU A 358 14.44 -2.29 -43.08
N PRO A 359 13.86 -1.23 -42.50
CA PRO A 359 12.65 -1.31 -41.70
C PRO A 359 11.44 -1.47 -42.61
N ALA A 360 10.68 -2.54 -42.43
CA ALA A 360 9.42 -2.74 -43.15
C ALA A 360 8.38 -1.68 -42.74
N GLU A 361 8.12 -0.73 -43.65
CA GLU A 361 6.87 -0.01 -43.76
C GLU A 361 5.71 -1.01 -43.94
N GLN A 362 4.65 -0.86 -43.13
CA GLN A 362 3.31 -1.31 -43.49
C GLN A 362 2.44 -0.07 -43.67
N THR A 363 2.18 0.27 -44.93
CA THR A 363 1.09 1.16 -45.34
C THR A 363 -0.02 0.34 -45.99
N ASP A 364 -1.24 0.62 -45.53
CA ASP A 364 -2.54 0.66 -46.22
C ASP A 364 -2.91 -0.36 -47.31
N THR A 365 -4.12 -0.93 -47.23
CA THR A 365 -5.28 -0.47 -48.07
C THR A 365 -6.55 -1.31 -47.84
N SER A 366 -7.69 -0.60 -47.89
CA SER A 366 -9.09 -0.98 -48.19
C SER A 366 -10.00 -1.21 -46.98
N ALA A 367 -10.89 -0.29 -46.58
CA ALA A 367 -11.91 0.50 -47.29
C ALA A 367 -13.03 -0.35 -47.92
N GLU A 368 -14.22 -0.35 -47.28
CA GLU A 368 -15.59 -0.19 -47.84
C GLU A 368 -16.56 -0.07 -46.64
N ASP A 369 -17.11 1.10 -46.25
CA ASP A 369 -18.17 1.95 -46.81
C ASP A 369 -19.52 1.80 -46.04
N THR A 370 -20.35 2.84 -46.12
CA THR A 370 -21.66 3.16 -45.50
C THR A 370 -21.54 4.09 -44.27
N ALA A 371 -21.45 5.43 -44.41
CA ALA A 371 -22.48 6.39 -44.85
C ALA A 371 -23.78 6.27 -44.03
N GLY A 372 -24.32 7.26 -43.33
CA GLY A 372 -23.97 8.65 -43.05
C GLY A 372 -25.06 9.21 -42.13
N ASP A 373 -24.84 10.38 -41.54
CA ASP A 373 -25.85 11.45 -41.54
C ASP A 373 -25.19 12.74 -41.08
N ALA A 374 -25.56 13.81 -41.78
CA ALA A 374 -25.00 15.14 -41.70
C ALA A 374 -26.06 16.13 -41.20
N ALA A 375 -25.57 17.31 -40.80
CA ALA A 375 -26.32 18.49 -40.36
C ALA A 375 -26.85 18.37 -38.93
N GLU A 376 -26.59 19.32 -38.04
CA GLU A 376 -26.96 20.72 -38.22
C GLU A 376 -26.04 21.65 -37.41
N ALA A 377 -25.54 22.67 -38.10
CA ALA A 377 -24.83 23.79 -37.53
C ALA A 377 -25.77 25.00 -37.49
N GLU A 378 -26.07 25.50 -36.30
CA GLU A 378 -26.43 26.90 -36.05
C GLU A 378 -25.36 27.42 -35.08
N ALA A 379 -24.45 28.33 -35.47
CA ALA A 379 -24.67 29.74 -35.76
C ALA A 379 -25.32 30.50 -34.58
N THR A 380 -24.48 31.05 -33.71
CA THR A 380 -24.80 32.35 -33.07
C THR A 380 -23.50 33.12 -32.79
N GLU A 381 -23.42 34.29 -33.43
CA GLU A 381 -22.44 35.35 -33.26
C GLU A 381 -22.58 36.06 -31.89
N PRO A 382 -21.60 36.90 -31.52
CA PRO A 382 -21.32 37.30 -30.15
C PRO A 382 -22.15 38.50 -29.69
N GLU A 383 -22.43 38.56 -28.39
CA GLU A 383 -22.84 39.81 -27.74
C GLU A 383 -21.73 40.28 -26.79
N ALA A 384 -21.30 41.50 -27.05
CA ALA A 384 -20.38 42.29 -26.25
C ALA A 384 -21.12 42.91 -25.07
N ALA A 385 -20.52 42.82 -23.87
CA ALA A 385 -20.71 43.66 -22.69
C ALA A 385 -19.94 42.98 -21.55
N ASP A 386 -19.23 43.62 -20.64
CA ASP A 386 -18.85 45.01 -20.47
C ASP A 386 -17.61 44.94 -19.55
N SER A 387 -16.71 45.90 -19.71
CA SER A 387 -15.57 46.08 -18.83
C SER A 387 -16.06 46.74 -17.55
N ASP A 388 -15.95 46.09 -16.41
CA ASP A 388 -15.96 46.82 -15.14
C ASP A 388 -14.74 46.42 -14.31
N ALA A 389 -13.74 47.30 -14.38
CA ALA A 389 -12.59 47.32 -13.54
C ALA A 389 -13.03 47.82 -12.16
N THR A 390 -12.84 47.01 -11.12
CA THR A 390 -12.93 47.47 -9.74
C THR A 390 -11.72 46.95 -8.96
N GLU A 391 -10.70 47.79 -8.94
CA GLU A 391 -9.66 47.93 -7.91
C GLU A 391 -9.37 49.45 -7.88
N PRO A 392 -9.15 50.14 -6.74
CA PRO A 392 -8.71 49.65 -5.44
C PRO A 392 -9.54 50.15 -4.24
N ASP A 393 -9.46 49.45 -3.11
CA ASP A 393 -9.55 50.15 -1.82
C ASP A 393 -8.64 49.48 -0.79
N ALA A 394 -7.58 50.21 -0.47
CA ALA A 394 -6.69 49.96 0.66
C ALA A 394 -7.26 50.67 1.89
N PRO A 395 -7.17 50.05 3.07
CA PRO A 395 -7.00 50.84 4.27
C PRO A 395 -5.60 50.64 4.84
N GLU A 396 -5.00 51.80 5.10
CA GLU A 396 -3.78 52.02 5.87
C GLU A 396 -3.86 51.42 7.27
N ALA A 397 -2.66 51.08 7.76
CA ALA A 397 -2.17 51.21 9.13
C ALA A 397 -2.94 50.51 10.27
N ASP A 398 -2.25 49.56 10.93
CA ASP A 398 -1.86 49.87 12.29
C ASP A 398 -0.46 49.34 12.61
N VAL A 399 0.31 50.24 13.19
CA VAL A 399 1.69 50.11 13.62
C VAL A 399 1.62 49.90 15.12
N ASP A 400 1.96 48.73 15.62
CA ASP A 400 2.40 48.61 17.01
C ASP A 400 3.66 47.76 17.08
N ALA A 401 4.74 48.50 17.30
CA ALA A 401 5.99 48.02 17.81
C ALA A 401 5.84 47.81 19.32
N GLU A 402 6.10 46.60 19.80
CA GLU A 402 6.58 46.44 21.16
C GLU A 402 7.75 45.46 21.16
N ALA A 403 8.93 46.05 21.32
CA ALA A 403 10.15 45.38 21.66
C ALA A 403 10.04 44.86 23.10
N ASP A 404 10.45 43.63 23.35
CA ASP A 404 11.15 43.36 24.59
C ASP A 404 12.24 42.32 24.37
N ALA A 405 13.44 42.72 24.77
CA ALA A 405 14.66 41.96 24.75
C ALA A 405 15.04 41.76 26.22
N GLN A 406 15.09 40.52 26.69
CA GLN A 406 15.90 40.17 27.87
C GLN A 406 16.59 38.83 27.64
N GLU A 407 17.77 38.97 27.04
CA GLU A 407 19.03 38.43 27.49
C GLU A 407 19.08 38.13 29.01
N SER A 408 19.38 36.89 29.38
CA SER A 408 20.04 36.59 30.65
C SER A 408 20.96 35.40 30.46
N GLU A 409 22.25 35.71 30.33
CA GLU A 409 23.37 34.80 30.51
C GLU A 409 23.43 34.25 31.95
N THR A 410 24.03 33.07 32.02
CA THR A 410 24.56 32.29 33.16
C THR A 410 25.59 33.08 33.98
N PRO A 411 26.00 32.63 35.19
CA PRO A 411 26.75 31.38 35.42
C PRO A 411 26.16 30.41 36.46
#